data_AF-A0A2H0KJ30-F1
#
_entry.id   AF-A0A2H0KJ30-F1
#
_cell.length_a   1.000
_cell.length_b   1.000
_cell.length_c   1.000
_cell.angle_alpha   90.00
_cell.angle_beta   90.00
_cell.angle_gamma   90.00
#
_symmetry.space_group_name_H-M   'P 1'
#
loop_
_entity.id
_entity.type
_entity.pdbx_description
1 polymer ?
#
loop_
_entity_poly.entity_id
_entity_poly.type
_entity_poly.pdbx_seq_one_letter_code
_entity_poly.pdbx_strand_id
1 'polypeptide(L)'
;MADQDNIQDGEIVTNQATSDFLNLESLIKSYVAKIDLAEKELREKNQMLKDAFESDAVYKEHADKAKEANRIKSATKQQILKQPNLAELNERIKDIKFDVNEQQAVLTDYLSQYQQQTGANQIEVGDGEVMDIITVVKLSRRPKNR
;
A
#
# COMPACT_ATOMS: atom_id res chain seq x y z
N MET A 1 37.95 60.88 0.89
CA MET A 1 37.07 60.84 -0.29
C MET A 1 37.10 59.43 -0.82
N ALA A 2 35.94 58.77 -0.72
CA ALA A 2 35.48 57.54 -1.40
C ALA A 2 36.42 56.32 -1.30
N ASP A 3 36.16 55.34 -0.43
CA ASP A 3 35.08 54.34 -0.53
C ASP A 3 34.84 53.88 -1.97
N GLN A 4 35.23 52.64 -2.26
CA GLN A 4 34.26 51.69 -2.83
C GLN A 4 34.67 50.26 -2.54
N ASP A 5 33.67 49.57 -2.02
CA ASP A 5 33.67 48.27 -1.38
C ASP A 5 33.90 47.10 -2.34
N ASN A 6 34.38 46.05 -1.69
CA ASN A 6 34.29 44.65 -2.02
C ASN A 6 32.84 44.19 -2.31
N ILE A 7 32.72 42.93 -2.76
CA ILE A 7 31.53 42.05 -2.84
C ILE A 7 31.00 41.80 -4.25
N GLN A 8 31.37 40.64 -4.80
CA GLN A 8 30.43 39.72 -5.43
C GLN A 8 30.72 38.30 -4.93
N ASP A 9 29.95 37.92 -3.92
CA ASP A 9 29.78 36.53 -3.49
C ASP A 9 28.26 36.31 -3.39
N GLY A 10 27.76 35.24 -4.01
CA GLY A 10 26.40 34.72 -3.82
C GLY A 10 25.39 35.09 -4.92
N GLU A 11 24.97 34.07 -5.68
CA GLU A 11 23.59 33.81 -6.18
C GLU A 11 23.55 33.28 -7.63
N ILE A 12 23.82 31.97 -7.82
CA ILE A 12 23.32 31.22 -9.00
C ILE A 12 22.74 29.84 -8.62
N VAL A 13 23.01 29.29 -7.43
CA VAL A 13 22.63 27.91 -7.09
C VAL A 13 21.13 27.73 -6.75
N THR A 14 20.42 28.79 -6.38
CA THR A 14 19.00 28.75 -5.95
C THR A 14 17.99 28.56 -7.09
N ASN A 15 18.27 29.07 -8.30
CA ASN A 15 17.29 29.05 -9.40
C ASN A 15 17.12 27.67 -10.05
N GLN A 16 18.20 26.91 -10.26
CA GLN A 16 18.14 25.59 -10.89
C GLN A 16 17.47 24.54 -9.99
N ALA A 17 17.82 24.50 -8.71
CA ALA A 17 17.20 23.58 -7.75
C ALA A 17 15.68 23.84 -7.59
N THR A 18 15.27 25.11 -7.65
CA THR A 18 13.84 25.49 -7.60
C THR A 18 13.12 25.09 -8.89
N SER A 19 13.73 25.25 -10.06
CA SER A 19 13.12 24.81 -11.33
C SER A 19 12.98 23.28 -11.41
N ASP A 20 13.97 22.53 -10.95
CA ASP A 20 13.94 21.07 -10.96
C ASP A 20 12.87 20.51 -10.01
N PHE A 21 12.72 21.14 -8.84
CA PHE A 21 11.67 20.80 -7.89
C PHE A 21 10.25 21.07 -8.46
N LEU A 22 10.03 22.23 -9.08
CA LEU A 22 8.74 22.57 -9.71
C LEU A 22 8.40 21.63 -10.87
N ASN A 23 9.40 21.21 -11.65
CA ASN A 23 9.24 20.22 -12.71
C ASN A 23 8.82 18.85 -12.16
N LEU A 24 9.45 18.40 -11.07
CA LEU A 24 9.10 17.15 -10.40
C LEU A 24 7.69 17.20 -9.79
N GLU A 25 7.33 18.29 -9.13
CA GLU A 25 5.99 18.48 -8.56
C GLU A 25 4.91 18.44 -9.66
N SER A 26 5.16 19.11 -10.78
CA SER A 26 4.27 19.08 -11.95
C SER A 26 4.12 17.65 -12.51
N LEU A 27 5.22 16.90 -12.59
CA LEU A 27 5.20 15.51 -13.03
C LEU A 27 4.39 14.62 -12.07
N ILE A 28 4.61 14.75 -10.76
CA ILE A 28 3.84 14.03 -9.73
C ILE A 28 2.34 14.32 -9.89
N LYS A 29 1.94 15.59 -10.00
CA LYS A 29 0.55 16.00 -10.21
C LYS A 29 -0.03 15.40 -11.49
N SER A 30 0.73 15.38 -12.57
CA SER A 30 0.32 14.76 -13.84
C SER A 30 0.06 13.26 -13.68
N TYR A 31 0.95 12.53 -12.99
CA TYR A 31 0.75 11.10 -12.74
C TYR A 31 -0.43 10.82 -11.81
N VAL A 32 -0.64 11.63 -10.77
CA VAL A 32 -1.83 11.53 -9.91
C VAL A 32 -3.09 11.69 -10.76
N ALA A 33 -3.18 12.70 -11.62
CA ALA A 33 -4.34 12.91 -12.49
C ALA A 33 -4.55 11.75 -13.48
N LYS A 34 -3.46 11.20 -14.06
CA LYS A 34 -3.53 10.03 -14.95
C LYS A 34 -4.03 8.79 -14.21
N ILE A 35 -3.55 8.55 -12.99
CA ILE A 35 -4.00 7.44 -12.15
C ILE A 35 -5.48 7.61 -11.81
N ASP A 36 -5.91 8.80 -11.40
CA ASP A 36 -7.31 9.09 -11.09
C ASP A 36 -8.23 8.82 -12.29
N LEU A 37 -7.81 9.22 -13.49
CA LEU A 37 -8.53 8.95 -14.73
C LEU A 37 -8.60 7.45 -15.04
N ALA A 38 -7.48 6.74 -14.93
CA ALA A 38 -7.41 5.29 -15.14
C ALA A 38 -8.25 4.52 -14.11
N GLU A 39 -8.23 4.92 -12.83
CA GLU A 39 -9.08 4.35 -11.78
C GLU A 39 -10.56 4.55 -12.10
N LYS A 40 -10.94 5.73 -12.60
CA LYS A 40 -12.32 6.01 -13.00
C LYS A 40 -12.76 5.16 -14.18
N GLU A 41 -11.94 5.11 -15.24
CA GLU A 41 -12.23 4.28 -16.41
C GLU A 41 -12.34 2.80 -16.03
N LEU A 42 -11.41 2.29 -15.22
CA LEU A 42 -11.43 0.92 -14.74
C LEU A 42 -12.74 0.60 -13.99
N ARG A 43 -13.23 1.51 -13.13
CA ARG A 43 -14.51 1.33 -12.44
C ARG A 43 -15.68 1.27 -13.41
N GLU A 44 -15.72 2.17 -14.39
CA GLU A 44 -16.79 2.20 -15.41
C GLU A 44 -16.78 0.90 -16.23
N LYS A 45 -15.62 0.47 -16.73
CA LYS A 45 -15.50 -0.79 -17.50
C LYS A 45 -15.86 -2.02 -16.67
N ASN A 46 -15.43 -2.08 -15.40
CA ASN A 46 -15.81 -3.16 -14.50
C ASN A 46 -17.32 -3.19 -14.25
N GLN A 47 -17.97 -2.02 -14.11
CA GLN A 47 -19.42 -1.97 -13.95
C GLN A 47 -20.14 -2.46 -15.21
N MET A 48 -19.73 -1.99 -16.39
CA MET A 48 -20.30 -2.45 -17.67
C MET A 48 -20.15 -3.97 -17.84
N LEU A 49 -18.97 -4.51 -17.51
CA LEU A 49 -18.72 -5.95 -17.60
C LEU A 49 -19.59 -6.73 -16.61
N LYS A 50 -19.73 -6.23 -15.38
CA LYS A 50 -20.62 -6.81 -14.37
C LYS A 50 -22.08 -6.80 -14.84
N ASP A 51 -22.55 -5.69 -15.39
CA ASP A 51 -23.91 -5.56 -15.91
C ASP A 51 -24.16 -6.55 -17.06
N ALA A 52 -23.16 -6.77 -17.93
CA ALA A 52 -23.25 -7.76 -19.00
C ALA A 52 -23.44 -9.18 -18.45
N PHE A 53 -22.66 -9.58 -17.45
CA PHE A 53 -22.84 -10.88 -16.80
C PHE A 53 -24.18 -10.99 -16.08
N GLU A 54 -24.60 -9.96 -15.35
CA GLU A 54 -25.88 -9.96 -14.65
C GLU A 54 -27.06 -9.95 -15.63
N SER A 55 -26.91 -9.45 -16.86
CA SER A 55 -27.97 -9.53 -17.86
C SER A 55 -28.18 -10.95 -18.42
N ASP A 56 -27.15 -11.81 -18.36
CA ASP A 56 -27.21 -13.18 -18.88
C ASP A 56 -27.95 -14.13 -17.93
N ALA A 57 -28.97 -14.82 -18.44
CA ALA A 57 -29.83 -15.68 -17.64
C ALA A 57 -29.11 -16.95 -17.13
N VAL A 58 -28.22 -17.52 -17.94
CA VAL A 58 -27.47 -18.74 -17.59
C VAL A 58 -26.42 -18.42 -16.53
N TYR A 59 -25.72 -17.30 -16.70
CA TYR A 59 -24.78 -16.78 -15.71
C TYR A 59 -25.47 -16.54 -14.37
N LYS A 60 -26.62 -15.86 -14.37
CA LYS A 60 -27.42 -15.62 -13.15
C LYS A 60 -27.75 -16.92 -12.42
N GLU A 61 -28.28 -17.92 -13.13
CA GLU A 61 -28.64 -19.21 -12.55
C GLU A 61 -27.42 -19.90 -11.90
N HIS A 62 -26.29 -19.90 -12.60
CA HIS A 62 -25.05 -20.49 -12.07
C HIS A 62 -24.48 -19.69 -10.89
N ALA A 63 -24.53 -18.37 -10.95
CA ALA A 63 -24.11 -17.49 -9.86
C ALA A 63 -24.95 -17.72 -8.60
N ASP A 64 -26.26 -17.88 -8.72
CA ASP A 64 -27.16 -18.16 -7.60
C ASP A 64 -26.89 -19.54 -6.98
N LYS A 65 -26.70 -20.58 -7.80
CA LYS A 65 -26.30 -21.91 -7.32
C LYS A 65 -24.95 -21.86 -6.58
N ALA A 66 -23.97 -21.15 -7.12
CA ALA A 66 -22.66 -20.98 -6.49
C ALA A 66 -22.76 -20.21 -5.17
N LYS A 67 -23.59 -19.16 -5.12
CA LYS A 67 -23.84 -18.37 -3.92
C LYS A 67 -24.46 -19.24 -2.82
N GLU A 68 -25.45 -20.05 -3.15
CA GLU A 68 -26.09 -20.95 -2.19
C GLU A 68 -25.13 -22.04 -1.71
N ALA A 69 -24.36 -22.65 -2.61
CA ALA A 69 -23.32 -23.62 -2.25
C ALA A 69 -22.27 -23.01 -1.30
N ASN A 70 -21.83 -21.77 -1.57
CA ASN A 70 -20.90 -21.04 -0.71
C ASN A 70 -21.51 -20.70 0.64
N ARG A 71 -22.80 -20.34 0.70
CA ARG A 71 -23.53 -20.10 1.95
C ARG A 71 -23.57 -21.35 2.81
N ILE A 72 -23.95 -22.49 2.23
CA ILE A 72 -23.99 -23.79 2.92
C ILE A 72 -22.58 -24.17 3.41
N LYS A 73 -21.57 -24.11 2.53
CA LYS A 73 -20.17 -24.38 2.88
C LYS A 73 -19.68 -23.51 4.04
N SER A 74 -20.01 -22.21 4.02
CA SER A 74 -19.64 -21.27 5.08
C SER A 74 -20.33 -21.59 6.41
N ALA A 75 -21.63 -21.90 6.38
CA ALA A 75 -22.38 -22.31 7.56
C ALA A 75 -21.82 -23.62 8.17
N THR A 76 -21.53 -24.61 7.34
CA THR A 76 -20.89 -25.87 7.77
C THR A 76 -19.52 -25.60 8.40
N LYS A 77 -18.69 -24.75 7.79
CA LYS A 77 -17.39 -24.35 8.35
C LYS A 77 -17.56 -23.71 9.74
N GLN A 78 -18.52 -22.79 9.89
CA GLN A 78 -18.79 -22.16 11.18
C GLN A 78 -19.26 -23.18 12.22
N GLN A 79 -20.06 -24.16 11.84
CA GLN A 79 -20.49 -25.23 12.74
C GLN A 79 -19.31 -26.13 13.17
N ILE A 80 -18.42 -26.49 12.24
CA ILE A 80 -17.20 -27.25 12.54
C ILE A 80 -16.32 -26.48 13.53
N LEU A 81 -16.17 -25.16 13.34
CA LEU A 81 -15.39 -24.31 14.23
C LEU A 81 -15.98 -24.14 15.63
N LYS A 82 -17.22 -24.59 15.88
CA LYS A 82 -17.80 -24.64 17.25
C LYS A 82 -17.28 -25.84 18.06
N GLN A 83 -16.63 -26.81 17.42
CA GLN A 83 -16.01 -27.93 18.14
C GLN A 83 -14.89 -27.37 19.04
N PRO A 84 -14.84 -27.72 20.34
CA PRO A 84 -13.94 -27.06 21.30
C PRO A 84 -12.47 -27.02 20.88
N ASN A 85 -11.93 -28.15 20.39
CA ASN A 85 -10.56 -28.27 19.91
C ASN A 85 -10.25 -27.39 18.70
N LEU A 86 -11.22 -27.18 17.81
CA LEU A 86 -11.05 -26.35 16.61
C LEU A 86 -11.28 -24.86 16.91
N ALA A 87 -12.16 -24.55 17.86
CA ALA A 87 -12.35 -23.20 18.37
C ALA A 87 -11.05 -22.67 19.00
N GLU A 88 -10.45 -23.45 19.91
CA GLU A 88 -9.18 -23.12 20.56
C GLU A 88 -8.05 -22.95 19.53
N LEU A 89 -7.93 -23.89 18.58
CA LEU A 89 -6.94 -23.78 17.50
C LEU A 89 -7.15 -22.51 16.66
N ASN A 90 -8.40 -22.17 16.34
CA ASN A 90 -8.71 -20.98 15.54
C ASN A 90 -8.39 -19.68 16.29
N GLU A 91 -8.63 -19.60 17.59
CA GLU A 91 -8.19 -18.46 18.39
C GLU A 91 -6.66 -18.40 18.46
N ARG A 92 -5.98 -19.53 18.69
CA ARG A 92 -4.51 -19.55 18.69
C ARG A 92 -3.90 -19.09 17.36
N ILE A 93 -4.53 -19.45 16.23
CA ILE A 93 -4.12 -18.96 14.91
C ILE A 93 -4.30 -17.44 14.80
N LYS A 94 -5.38 -16.87 15.35
CA LYS A 94 -5.58 -15.42 15.34
C LYS A 94 -4.54 -14.72 16.20
N ASP A 95 -4.24 -15.25 17.37
CA ASP A 95 -3.21 -14.70 18.27
C ASP A 95 -1.85 -14.70 17.58
N ILE A 96 -1.43 -15.83 17.00
CA ILE A 96 -0.16 -15.91 16.27
C ILE A 96 -0.11 -14.91 15.11
N LYS A 97 -1.21 -14.72 14.38
CA LYS A 97 -1.28 -13.72 13.30
C LYS A 97 -1.16 -12.29 13.84
N PHE A 98 -1.77 -12.02 14.98
CA PHE A 98 -1.66 -10.73 15.64
C PHE A 98 -0.21 -10.47 16.05
N ASP A 99 0.42 -11.43 16.75
CA ASP A 99 1.81 -11.35 17.20
C ASP A 99 2.77 -11.15 16.02
N VAL A 100 2.60 -11.89 14.92
CA VAL A 100 3.42 -11.74 13.70
C VAL A 100 3.29 -10.33 13.13
N ASN A 101 2.07 -9.78 13.05
CA ASN A 101 1.87 -8.43 12.53
C ASN A 101 2.46 -7.35 13.46
N GLU A 102 2.37 -7.53 14.78
CA GLU A 102 2.98 -6.63 15.76
C GLU A 102 4.51 -6.65 15.64
N GLN A 103 5.10 -7.84 15.55
CA GLN A 103 6.54 -8.01 15.35
C GLN A 103 7.02 -7.42 14.03
N GLN A 104 6.26 -7.57 12.94
CA GLN A 104 6.57 -6.95 11.66
C GLN A 104 6.51 -5.42 11.70
N ALA A 105 5.56 -4.85 12.46
CA ALA A 105 5.48 -3.40 12.65
C ALA A 105 6.70 -2.88 13.41
N VAL A 106 7.04 -3.53 14.53
CA VAL A 106 8.24 -3.19 15.32
C VAL A 106 9.52 -3.33 14.48
N LEU A 107 9.63 -4.41 13.71
CA LEU A 107 10.76 -4.61 12.79
C LEU A 107 10.84 -3.48 11.76
N THR A 108 9.72 -3.04 11.18
CA THR A 108 9.69 -1.93 10.22
C THR A 108 10.22 -0.64 10.83
N ASP A 109 9.87 -0.35 12.08
CA ASP A 109 10.36 0.82 12.81
C ASP A 109 11.88 0.72 13.05
N TYR A 110 12.39 -0.45 13.40
CA TYR A 110 13.83 -0.68 13.56
C TYR A 110 14.60 -0.60 12.25
N LEU A 111 14.09 -1.19 11.17
CA LEU A 111 14.71 -1.12 9.84
C LEU A 111 14.75 0.33 9.33
N SER A 112 13.69 1.11 9.58
CA SER A 112 13.65 2.53 9.24
C SER A 112 14.71 3.33 10.01
N GLN A 113 14.85 3.08 11.31
CA GLN A 113 15.89 3.70 12.13
C GLN A 113 17.30 3.28 11.68
N TYR A 114 17.51 2.01 11.36
CA TYR A 114 18.77 1.49 10.86
C TYR A 114 19.16 2.16 9.53
N GLN A 115 18.23 2.26 8.58
CA GLN A 115 18.45 2.99 7.31
C GLN A 115 18.78 4.47 7.56
N GLN A 116 18.09 5.14 8.48
CA GLN A 116 18.35 6.54 8.82
C GLN A 116 19.74 6.76 9.43
N GLN A 117 20.20 5.84 10.29
CA GLN A 117 21.48 5.97 10.98
C GLN A 117 22.68 5.57 10.12
N THR A 118 22.52 4.52 9.29
CA THR A 118 23.64 3.90 8.56
C THR A 118 23.65 4.22 7.07
N GLY A 119 22.49 4.59 6.49
CA GLY A 119 22.30 4.69 5.06
C GLY A 119 22.31 3.34 4.31
N ALA A 120 22.45 2.22 5.02
CA ALA A 120 22.50 0.89 4.41
C ALA A 120 21.08 0.38 4.09
N ASN A 121 20.91 -0.18 2.90
CA ASN A 121 19.66 -0.83 2.47
C ASN A 121 19.73 -2.35 2.55
N GLN A 122 20.72 -2.87 3.27
CA GLN A 122 20.95 -4.30 3.45
C GLN A 122 21.33 -4.56 4.89
N ILE A 123 20.94 -5.73 5.40
CA ILE A 123 21.30 -6.20 6.72
C ILE A 123 21.63 -7.70 6.65
N GLU A 124 22.73 -8.07 7.29
CA GLU A 124 23.03 -9.47 7.55
C GLU A 124 22.14 -9.94 8.70
N VAL A 125 21.23 -10.86 8.38
CA VAL A 125 20.49 -11.64 9.36
C VAL A 125 21.30 -12.89 9.71
N GLY A 126 20.86 -13.65 10.73
CA GLY A 126 21.63 -14.78 11.26
C GLY A 126 22.15 -15.75 10.20
N ASP A 127 23.24 -16.46 10.54
CA ASP A 127 23.88 -17.46 9.68
C ASP A 127 24.42 -16.94 8.32
N GLY A 128 24.75 -15.64 8.24
CA GLY A 128 25.39 -15.05 7.05
C GLY A 128 24.43 -14.76 5.89
N GLU A 129 23.12 -14.86 6.12
CA GLU A 129 22.11 -14.45 5.14
C GLU A 129 22.01 -12.93 5.10
N VAL A 130 22.07 -12.34 3.91
CA VAL A 130 21.91 -10.88 3.73
C VAL A 130 20.56 -10.62 3.09
N MET A 131 19.78 -9.73 3.71
CA MET A 131 18.46 -9.33 3.23
C MET A 131 18.46 -7.85 2.82
N ASP A 132 17.73 -7.54 1.75
CA ASP A 132 17.47 -6.16 1.32
C ASP A 132 16.34 -5.52 2.12
N ILE A 133 16.52 -4.25 2.49
CA ILE A 133 15.51 -3.40 3.12
C ILE A 133 14.73 -2.69 2.00
N ILE A 134 13.47 -3.08 1.81
CA ILE A 134 12.60 -2.54 0.76
C ILE A 134 11.67 -1.46 1.33
N THR A 135 11.97 -0.19 1.03
CA THR A 135 11.08 0.93 1.37
C THR A 135 10.08 1.19 0.24
N VAL A 136 8.78 1.07 0.53
CA VAL A 136 7.72 1.34 -0.44
C VAL A 136 7.13 2.74 -0.22
N VAL A 137 7.52 3.70 -1.07
CA VAL A 137 6.95 5.05 -1.05
C VAL A 137 5.61 5.04 -1.79
N LYS A 138 4.53 5.44 -1.10
CA LYS A 138 3.16 5.53 -1.64
C LYS A 138 2.53 6.86 -1.30
N LEU A 139 1.75 7.40 -2.22
CA LEU A 139 0.85 8.51 -1.94
C LEU A 139 -0.49 7.96 -1.42
N SER A 140 -0.97 8.47 -0.28
CA SER A 140 -2.28 8.13 0.27
C SER A 140 -3.20 9.36 0.28
N ARG A 141 -4.48 9.16 -0.07
CA ARG A 141 -5.49 10.22 0.02
C ARG A 141 -5.91 10.36 1.49
N ARG A 142 -5.91 11.60 2.03
CA ARG A 142 -6.45 11.86 3.36
C ARG A 142 -7.98 11.74 3.34
N PRO A 143 -8.61 11.06 4.32
CA PRO A 143 -10.07 11.04 4.43
C PRO A 143 -10.59 12.45 4.71
N LYS A 144 -11.66 12.87 4.01
CA LYS A 144 -12.37 14.11 4.35
C LYS A 144 -13.18 13.83 5.62
N ASN A 145 -12.80 14.44 6.75
CA ASN A 145 -13.66 14.48 7.94
C ASN A 145 -14.99 15.13 7.50
N ARG A 146 -16.10 14.40 7.66
CA ARG A 146 -17.46 14.90 7.44
C ARG A 146 -17.98 15.55 8.72
#